data_AF-A0A2W6SLC8-F1
#
_entry.id   AF-A0A2W6SLC8-F1
#
_cell.length_a   1.000
_cell.length_b   1.000
_cell.length_c   1.000
_cell.angle_alpha   90.00
_cell.angle_beta   90.00
_cell.angle_gamma   90.00
#
_symmetry.space_group_name_H-M   'P 1'
#
loop_
_entity.id
_entity.type
_entity.pdbx_description
1 polymer ?
#
loop_
_entity_poly.entity_id
_entity_poly.type
_entity_poly.pdbx_seq_one_letter_code
_entity_poly.pdbx_strand_id
1 'polypeptide(L)'
;MFAIEEIYDAAFDRARFPHLIQRLVEAMGAQAGFIGWSDLDRDAGFQCQFGNDPAALQSYIETYAPHDILRPYLHAVPEGVCAPAWELLQTPEVRGSIFYREYLAPQGIVDNLAVNLLKRPGIVAHLALLRRAPAERFSGEECARLGQIVPHLRRAIYIQSHVIRAADHAAGEQAVAGIANSALLLMTADRVLLDADASLGRLLRLRIGEPIGDGIVGGAVARALEYREPVAIELPPGEEAEPLRLLVEVRPLDTNRFGDLAGGPGAAFAVHVTRVDRPRLIAFPAIGDLYALTATELRVLRDAIETGDITEVGDRLGMARATARTHLHRIYEKTGTRGFAGLSNLAHRFGRIAT
;
A
#
# COMPACT_ATOMS: atom_id res chain seq x y z
N MET A 1 -31.48 7.67 -19.80
CA MET A 1 -30.68 6.45 -20.02
C MET A 1 -29.36 6.66 -19.32
N PHE A 2 -28.94 5.74 -18.46
CA PHE A 2 -27.67 5.84 -17.73
C PHE A 2 -26.54 5.45 -18.68
N ALA A 3 -25.53 6.30 -18.86
CA ALA A 3 -24.41 6.01 -19.75
C ALA A 3 -23.46 5.02 -19.05
N ILE A 4 -23.23 3.87 -19.68
CA ILE A 4 -22.35 2.83 -19.13
C ILE A 4 -20.89 3.31 -19.14
N GLU A 5 -20.54 4.17 -20.08
CA GLU A 5 -19.23 4.80 -20.22
C GLU A 5 -18.84 5.59 -18.96
N GLU A 6 -19.79 6.31 -18.33
CA GLU A 6 -19.56 7.04 -17.08
C GLU A 6 -19.10 6.11 -15.94
N ILE A 7 -19.56 4.85 -15.94
CA ILE A 7 -19.17 3.83 -14.94
C ILE A 7 -17.71 3.41 -15.14
N TYR A 8 -17.32 3.17 -16.39
CA TYR A 8 -15.97 2.74 -16.72
C TYR A 8 -14.95 3.87 -16.58
N ASP A 9 -15.34 5.09 -16.93
CA ASP A 9 -14.54 6.29 -16.66
C ASP A 9 -14.23 6.42 -15.16
N ALA A 10 -15.24 6.23 -14.30
CA ALA A 10 -15.04 6.25 -12.85
C ALA A 10 -14.15 5.08 -12.38
N ALA A 11 -14.26 3.90 -13.00
CA ALA A 11 -13.44 2.74 -12.65
C ALA A 11 -11.92 3.01 -12.71
N PHE A 12 -11.49 3.88 -13.63
CA PHE A 12 -10.08 4.29 -13.78
C PHE A 12 -9.74 5.61 -13.09
N ASP A 13 -10.74 6.40 -12.68
CA ASP A 13 -10.57 7.69 -12.02
C ASP A 13 -11.48 7.79 -10.79
N ARG A 14 -10.88 7.55 -9.60
CA ARG A 14 -11.60 7.58 -8.31
C ARG A 14 -12.32 8.90 -8.06
N ALA A 15 -11.81 10.03 -8.56
CA ALA A 15 -12.42 11.34 -8.32
C ALA A 15 -13.80 11.48 -8.97
N ARG A 16 -14.14 10.62 -9.95
CA ARG A 16 -15.44 10.63 -10.64
C ARG A 16 -16.53 9.85 -9.92
N PHE A 17 -16.18 9.01 -8.94
CA PHE A 17 -17.16 8.18 -8.23
C PHE A 17 -18.27 8.98 -7.52
N PRO A 18 -17.99 10.10 -6.81
CA PRO A 18 -19.05 10.90 -6.21
C PRO A 18 -20.09 11.39 -7.23
N HIS A 19 -19.64 11.80 -8.43
CA HIS A 19 -20.54 12.18 -9.52
C HIS A 19 -21.34 10.98 -10.06
N LEU A 20 -20.71 9.81 -10.19
CA LEU A 20 -21.41 8.58 -10.56
C LEU A 20 -22.53 8.22 -9.56
N ILE A 21 -22.27 8.36 -8.25
CA ILE A 21 -23.29 8.11 -7.22
C ILE A 21 -24.41 9.13 -7.32
N GLN A 22 -24.10 10.42 -7.50
CA GLN A 22 -25.12 11.44 -7.75
C GLN A 22 -26.05 11.05 -8.90
N ARG A 23 -25.48 10.65 -10.04
CA ARG A 23 -26.23 10.22 -11.23
C ARG A 23 -27.12 9.01 -10.95
N LEU A 24 -26.64 8.04 -10.18
CA LEU A 24 -27.43 6.87 -9.76
C LEU A 24 -28.58 7.27 -8.83
N VAL A 25 -28.32 8.15 -7.87
CA VAL A 25 -29.32 8.68 -6.94
C VAL A 25 -30.45 9.37 -7.71
N GLU A 26 -30.09 10.26 -8.64
CA GLU A 26 -31.04 10.97 -9.51
C GLU A 26 -31.84 10.00 -10.40
N ALA A 27 -31.17 9.06 -11.06
CA ALA A 27 -31.79 8.11 -11.98
C ALA A 27 -32.76 7.13 -11.29
N MET A 28 -32.54 6.84 -10.00
CA MET A 28 -33.35 5.93 -9.20
C MET A 28 -34.38 6.66 -8.31
N GLY A 29 -34.46 7.99 -8.39
CA GLY A 29 -35.36 8.80 -7.55
C GLY A 29 -35.07 8.62 -6.05
N ALA A 30 -33.81 8.42 -5.69
CA ALA A 30 -33.34 8.37 -4.32
C ALA A 30 -32.96 9.78 -3.84
N GLN A 31 -32.77 9.97 -2.54
CA GLN A 31 -32.28 11.24 -1.97
C GLN A 31 -30.80 11.19 -1.60
N ALA A 32 -30.27 9.99 -1.38
CA ALA A 32 -28.87 9.78 -1.04
C ALA A 32 -28.39 8.40 -1.50
N GLY A 33 -27.09 8.23 -1.57
CA GLY A 33 -26.48 6.95 -1.88
C GLY A 33 -25.00 6.90 -1.56
N PHE A 34 -24.45 5.70 -1.48
CA PHE A 34 -23.03 5.49 -1.25
C PHE A 34 -22.57 4.15 -1.80
N ILE A 35 -21.28 4.08 -2.11
CA ILE A 35 -20.57 2.80 -2.20
C ILE A 35 -19.70 2.70 -0.95
N GLY A 36 -19.85 1.59 -0.25
CA GLY A 36 -19.12 1.30 0.96
C GLY A 36 -18.59 -0.11 0.97
N TRP A 37 -17.81 -0.41 2.01
CA TRP A 37 -17.38 -1.74 2.36
C TRP A 37 -17.70 -2.00 3.82
N SER A 38 -17.88 -3.27 4.16
CA SER A 38 -18.04 -3.74 5.53
C SER A 38 -17.44 -5.12 5.66
N ASP A 39 -16.87 -5.45 6.81
CA ASP A 39 -16.40 -6.79 7.13
C ASP A 39 -17.29 -7.51 8.16
N LEU A 40 -16.92 -8.77 8.42
CA LEU A 40 -17.62 -9.64 9.37
C LEU A 40 -17.34 -9.26 10.83
N ASP A 41 -16.25 -8.52 11.08
CA ASP A 41 -15.85 -8.02 12.39
C ASP A 41 -16.53 -6.68 12.75
N ARG A 42 -17.54 -6.29 11.96
CA ARG A 42 -18.41 -5.12 12.10
C ARG A 42 -17.74 -3.79 11.78
N ASP A 43 -16.55 -3.79 11.20
CA ASP A 43 -15.97 -2.58 10.63
C ASP A 43 -16.65 -2.22 9.30
N ALA A 44 -16.63 -0.93 8.97
CA ALA A 44 -17.22 -0.42 7.75
C ALA A 44 -16.58 0.91 7.32
N GLY A 45 -16.59 1.16 6.03
CA GLY A 45 -16.13 2.42 5.46
C GLY A 45 -16.91 2.83 4.23
N PHE A 46 -16.91 4.14 3.94
CA PHE A 46 -17.55 4.70 2.76
C PHE A 46 -16.47 5.12 1.76
N GLN A 47 -16.52 4.52 0.57
CA GLN A 47 -15.60 4.83 -0.52
C GLN A 47 -15.99 6.12 -1.22
N CYS A 48 -17.28 6.34 -1.42
CA CYS A 48 -17.87 7.55 -1.98
C CYS A 48 -19.35 7.66 -1.60
N GLN A 49 -19.88 8.87 -1.58
CA GLN A 49 -21.26 9.14 -1.16
C GLN A 49 -21.81 10.39 -1.86
N PHE A 50 -23.14 10.47 -1.95
CA PHE A 50 -23.86 11.68 -2.33
C PHE A 50 -25.16 11.80 -1.51
N GLY A 51 -25.51 13.02 -1.10
CA GLY A 51 -26.78 13.31 -0.40
C GLY A 51 -26.86 12.84 1.06
N ASN A 52 -25.80 12.23 1.61
CA ASN A 52 -25.72 11.88 3.02
C ASN A 52 -25.10 13.01 3.84
N ASP A 53 -25.49 13.10 5.12
CA ASP A 53 -24.81 13.95 6.08
C ASP A 53 -23.46 13.30 6.47
N PRO A 54 -22.31 13.98 6.25
CA PRO A 54 -21.01 13.46 6.64
C PRO A 54 -20.92 13.09 8.13
N ALA A 55 -21.59 13.84 9.02
CA ALA A 55 -21.59 13.54 10.46
C ALA A 55 -22.34 12.26 10.78
N ALA A 56 -23.42 11.97 10.05
CA ALA A 56 -24.14 10.70 10.17
C ALA A 56 -23.29 9.52 9.67
N LEU A 57 -22.62 9.66 8.51
CA LEU A 57 -21.73 8.61 8.02
C LEU A 57 -20.58 8.33 9.00
N GLN A 58 -20.01 9.38 9.61
CA GLN A 58 -18.97 9.21 10.62
C GLN A 58 -19.48 8.49 11.87
N SER A 59 -20.65 8.89 12.41
CA SER A 59 -21.23 8.24 13.58
C SER A 59 -21.62 6.79 13.33
N TYR A 60 -21.93 6.43 12.07
CA TYR A 60 -22.11 5.04 11.69
C TYR A 60 -20.84 4.22 11.91
N ILE A 61 -19.70 4.67 11.39
CA ILE A 61 -18.42 3.97 11.52
C ILE A 61 -18.04 3.85 13.00
N GLU A 62 -18.14 4.96 13.74
CA GLU A 62 -17.64 5.02 15.12
C GLU A 62 -18.55 4.33 16.15
N THR A 63 -19.86 4.33 15.92
CA THR A 63 -20.85 3.94 16.95
C THR A 63 -21.82 2.89 16.46
N TYR A 64 -22.45 3.07 15.30
CA TYR A 64 -23.62 2.26 14.92
C TYR A 64 -23.30 1.02 14.09
N ALA A 65 -22.10 0.90 13.53
CA ALA A 65 -21.73 -0.25 12.71
C ALA A 65 -21.86 -1.58 13.48
N PRO A 66 -21.50 -1.67 14.78
CA PRO A 66 -21.76 -2.87 15.56
C PRO A 66 -23.23 -3.12 15.90
N HIS A 67 -24.11 -2.12 15.78
CA HIS A 67 -25.53 -2.20 16.11
C HIS A 67 -26.43 -2.43 14.89
N ASP A 68 -25.87 -2.39 13.68
CA ASP A 68 -26.60 -2.53 12.43
C ASP A 68 -27.25 -3.92 12.29
N ILE A 69 -28.51 -3.99 12.69
CA ILE A 69 -29.33 -5.19 12.63
C ILE A 69 -29.70 -5.59 11.20
N LEU A 70 -29.60 -4.68 10.22
CA LEU A 70 -29.90 -5.00 8.82
C LEU A 70 -28.77 -5.79 8.17
N ARG A 71 -27.53 -5.60 8.65
CA ARG A 71 -26.32 -6.13 8.02
C ARG A 71 -26.36 -7.63 7.75
N PRO A 72 -26.74 -8.52 8.69
CA PRO A 72 -26.77 -9.96 8.41
C PRO A 72 -27.76 -10.32 7.29
N TYR A 73 -28.91 -9.66 7.25
CA TYR A 73 -29.92 -9.87 6.20
C TYR A 73 -29.41 -9.38 4.84
N LEU A 74 -28.82 -8.19 4.79
CA LEU A 74 -28.28 -7.61 3.56
C LEU A 74 -27.06 -8.40 3.06
N HIS A 75 -26.20 -8.88 3.96
CA HIS A 75 -25.05 -9.73 3.62
C HIS A 75 -25.47 -11.12 3.14
N ALA A 76 -26.65 -11.63 3.51
CA ALA A 76 -27.15 -12.91 3.00
C ALA A 76 -27.60 -12.82 1.52
N VAL A 77 -27.97 -11.62 1.05
CA VAL A 77 -28.40 -11.41 -0.35
C VAL A 77 -27.27 -11.75 -1.32
N PRO A 78 -27.50 -12.56 -2.37
CA PRO A 78 -26.46 -12.88 -3.34
C PRO A 78 -25.84 -11.64 -4.01
N GLU A 79 -24.62 -11.83 -4.47
CA GLU A 79 -23.91 -10.84 -5.27
C GLU A 79 -24.72 -10.41 -6.51
N GLY A 80 -24.80 -9.10 -6.74
CA GLY A 80 -25.47 -8.51 -7.90
C GLY A 80 -27.00 -8.47 -7.84
N VAL A 81 -27.61 -8.96 -6.75
CA VAL A 81 -29.07 -8.92 -6.58
C VAL A 81 -29.47 -7.62 -5.90
N CYS A 82 -30.46 -6.93 -6.48
CA CYS A 82 -31.09 -5.75 -5.91
C CYS A 82 -32.05 -6.15 -4.78
N ALA A 83 -31.82 -5.64 -3.58
CA ALA A 83 -32.63 -5.92 -2.40
C ALA A 83 -33.07 -4.63 -1.70
N PRO A 84 -34.33 -4.20 -1.87
CA PRO A 84 -34.90 -3.14 -1.06
C PRO A 84 -35.15 -3.62 0.37
N ALA A 85 -34.88 -2.76 1.34
CA ALA A 85 -35.00 -3.08 2.76
C ALA A 85 -36.36 -2.69 3.36
N TRP A 86 -37.29 -2.13 2.57
CA TRP A 86 -38.59 -1.64 3.05
C TRP A 86 -39.30 -2.61 4.00
N GLU A 87 -39.52 -3.86 3.56
CA GLU A 87 -40.25 -4.86 4.34
C GLU A 87 -39.52 -5.18 5.67
N LEU A 88 -38.19 -5.27 5.62
CA LEU A 88 -37.35 -5.51 6.79
C LEU A 88 -37.44 -4.34 7.78
N LEU A 89 -37.46 -3.09 7.28
CA LEU A 89 -37.64 -1.87 8.07
C LEU A 89 -39.05 -1.77 8.70
N GLN A 90 -40.03 -2.54 8.24
CA GLN A 90 -41.36 -2.59 8.88
C GLN A 90 -41.43 -3.58 10.04
N THR A 91 -40.47 -4.48 10.17
CA THR A 91 -40.52 -5.52 11.22
C THR A 91 -40.39 -4.91 12.62
N PRO A 92 -41.11 -5.44 13.63
CA PRO A 92 -41.01 -4.95 15.01
C PRO A 92 -39.59 -5.06 15.58
N GLU A 93 -38.86 -6.11 15.21
CA GLU A 93 -37.47 -6.35 15.63
C GLU A 93 -36.55 -5.22 15.15
N VAL A 94 -36.60 -4.89 13.86
CA VAL A 94 -35.80 -3.79 13.29
C VAL A 94 -36.25 -2.46 13.87
N ARG A 95 -37.55 -2.18 13.93
CA ARG A 95 -38.07 -0.90 14.45
C ARG A 95 -37.75 -0.67 15.93
N GLY A 96 -37.64 -1.74 16.71
CA GLY A 96 -37.24 -1.70 18.12
C GLY A 96 -35.73 -1.56 18.35
N SER A 97 -34.91 -1.84 17.33
CA SER A 97 -33.45 -1.83 17.44
C SER A 97 -32.88 -0.43 17.69
N ILE A 98 -31.70 -0.39 18.33
CA ILE A 98 -30.90 0.83 18.53
C ILE A 98 -30.61 1.48 17.16
N PHE A 99 -30.20 0.68 16.18
CA PHE A 99 -29.86 1.17 14.84
C PHE A 99 -31.03 1.88 14.16
N TYR A 100 -32.23 1.32 14.21
CA TYR A 100 -33.37 2.00 13.61
C TYR A 100 -33.74 3.28 14.35
N ARG A 101 -33.88 3.21 15.68
CA ARG A 101 -34.40 4.32 16.49
C ARG A 101 -33.45 5.52 16.56
N GLU A 102 -32.15 5.25 16.63
CA GLU A 102 -31.14 6.29 16.88
C GLU A 102 -30.39 6.70 15.61
N TYR A 103 -30.27 5.82 14.62
CA TYR A 103 -29.56 6.12 13.38
C TYR A 103 -30.50 6.36 12.18
N LEU A 104 -31.35 5.39 11.83
CA LEU A 104 -32.16 5.48 10.60
C LEU A 104 -33.33 6.48 10.72
N ALA A 105 -34.10 6.41 11.80
CA ALA A 105 -35.32 7.20 11.98
C ALA A 105 -35.07 8.71 12.08
N PRO A 106 -34.04 9.21 12.81
CA PRO A 106 -33.74 10.64 12.85
C PRO A 106 -33.35 11.23 11.48
N GLN A 107 -32.79 10.40 10.61
CA GLN A 107 -32.45 10.76 9.23
C GLN A 107 -33.66 10.65 8.28
N GLY A 108 -34.80 10.17 8.77
CA GLY A 108 -36.02 9.96 8.00
C GLY A 108 -35.89 8.87 6.94
N ILE A 109 -34.94 7.93 7.07
CA ILE A 109 -34.73 6.86 6.09
C ILE A 109 -35.89 5.86 6.16
N VAL A 110 -36.58 5.69 5.03
CA VAL A 110 -37.76 4.81 4.90
C VAL A 110 -37.49 3.57 4.04
N ASP A 111 -36.52 3.63 3.14
CA ASP A 111 -36.08 2.49 2.34
C ASP A 111 -34.58 2.56 2.06
N ASN A 112 -33.98 1.39 1.82
CA ASN A 112 -32.61 1.22 1.40
C ASN A 112 -32.57 0.16 0.30
N LEU A 113 -32.33 0.58 -0.94
CA LEU A 113 -32.06 -0.32 -2.05
C LEU A 113 -30.58 -0.65 -2.05
N ALA A 114 -30.26 -1.85 -1.54
CA ALA A 114 -28.90 -2.33 -1.42
C ALA A 114 -28.56 -3.35 -2.52
N VAL A 115 -27.30 -3.35 -2.94
CA VAL A 115 -26.72 -4.35 -3.84
C VAL A 115 -25.34 -4.72 -3.33
N ASN A 116 -25.11 -6.01 -3.07
CA ASN A 116 -23.76 -6.52 -2.84
C ASN A 116 -23.00 -6.56 -4.17
N LEU A 117 -22.06 -5.64 -4.38
CA LEU A 117 -21.30 -5.52 -5.62
C LEU A 117 -20.20 -6.57 -5.70
N LEU A 118 -19.45 -6.79 -4.62
CA LEU A 118 -18.43 -7.85 -4.54
C LEU A 118 -18.36 -8.37 -3.12
N LYS A 119 -18.24 -9.68 -2.97
CA LYS A 119 -17.95 -10.37 -1.71
C LYS A 119 -16.62 -11.10 -1.84
N ARG A 120 -15.79 -10.94 -0.83
CA ARG A 120 -14.55 -11.69 -0.63
C ARG A 120 -14.50 -12.18 0.81
N PRO A 121 -13.66 -13.17 1.14
CA PRO A 121 -13.41 -13.54 2.53
C PRO A 121 -13.05 -12.28 3.33
N GLY A 122 -13.82 -11.99 4.38
CA GLY A 122 -13.58 -10.85 5.26
C GLY A 122 -13.94 -9.46 4.73
N ILE A 123 -14.56 -9.31 3.54
CA ILE A 123 -14.99 -7.98 3.07
C ILE A 123 -16.14 -8.05 2.04
N VAL A 124 -17.12 -7.16 2.18
CA VAL A 124 -18.25 -6.99 1.25
C VAL A 124 -18.35 -5.55 0.80
N ALA A 125 -18.17 -5.30 -0.49
CA ALA A 125 -18.46 -4.01 -1.11
C ALA A 125 -19.91 -3.96 -1.58
N HIS A 126 -20.59 -2.87 -1.27
CA HIS A 126 -22.00 -2.71 -1.55
C HIS A 126 -22.35 -1.28 -2.00
N LEU A 127 -23.35 -1.20 -2.87
CA LEU A 127 -24.07 0.04 -3.19
C LEU A 127 -25.30 0.11 -2.29
N ALA A 128 -25.58 1.28 -1.76
CA ALA A 128 -26.85 1.60 -1.11
C ALA A 128 -27.43 2.88 -1.71
N LEU A 129 -28.72 2.85 -2.04
CA LEU A 129 -29.51 4.02 -2.42
C LEU A 129 -30.64 4.19 -1.40
N LEU A 130 -30.69 5.35 -0.78
CA LEU A 130 -31.55 5.62 0.36
C LEU A 130 -32.73 6.48 -0.06
N ARG A 131 -33.92 6.09 0.40
CA ARG A 131 -35.11 6.94 0.35
C ARG A 131 -35.43 7.49 1.72
N ARG A 132 -35.81 8.76 1.74
CA ARG A 132 -36.28 9.46 2.94
C ARG A 132 -37.75 9.83 2.81
N ALA A 133 -38.48 9.84 3.93
CA ALA A 133 -39.87 10.30 3.95
C ALA A 133 -39.98 11.71 3.34
N PRO A 134 -41.04 12.01 2.56
CA PRO A 134 -42.24 11.21 2.32
C PRO A 134 -42.15 10.27 1.09
N ALA A 135 -40.97 9.90 0.60
CA ALA A 135 -40.83 9.04 -0.58
C ALA A 135 -41.40 7.63 -0.37
N GLU A 136 -41.91 7.01 -1.44
CA GLU A 136 -42.41 5.64 -1.43
C GLU A 136 -41.28 4.59 -1.50
N ARG A 137 -41.58 3.32 -1.19
CA ARG A 137 -40.64 2.21 -1.34
C ARG A 137 -40.14 2.04 -2.78
N PHE A 138 -38.95 1.48 -2.95
CA PHE A 138 -38.46 1.10 -4.28
C PHE A 138 -39.35 0.01 -4.89
N SER A 139 -39.76 0.24 -6.14
CA SER A 139 -40.60 -0.67 -6.91
C SER A 139 -39.79 -1.80 -7.55
N GLY A 140 -40.47 -2.88 -7.94
CA GLY A 140 -39.83 -3.96 -8.70
C GLY A 140 -39.25 -3.50 -10.05
N GLU A 141 -39.86 -2.50 -10.68
CA GLU A 141 -39.36 -1.92 -11.92
C GLU A 141 -38.04 -1.15 -11.69
N GLU A 142 -37.95 -0.38 -10.60
CA GLU A 142 -36.72 0.29 -10.19
C GLU A 142 -35.59 -0.71 -9.89
N CYS A 143 -35.90 -1.78 -9.15
CA CYS A 143 -34.95 -2.87 -8.93
C CYS A 143 -34.48 -3.51 -10.25
N ALA A 144 -35.39 -3.71 -11.22
CA ALA A 144 -35.03 -4.26 -12.53
C ALA A 144 -34.13 -3.29 -13.34
N ARG A 145 -34.42 -1.98 -13.31
CA ARG A 145 -33.60 -0.96 -13.97
C ARG A 145 -32.19 -0.89 -13.36
N LEU A 146 -32.08 -0.87 -12.03
CA LEU A 146 -30.78 -0.92 -11.36
C LEU A 146 -30.05 -2.22 -11.71
N GLY A 147 -30.76 -3.35 -11.73
CA GLY A 147 -30.23 -4.66 -12.08
C GLY A 147 -29.56 -4.73 -13.46
N GLN A 148 -29.98 -3.89 -14.42
CA GLN A 148 -29.30 -3.78 -15.72
C GLN A 148 -27.93 -3.08 -15.62
N ILE A 149 -27.76 -2.19 -14.65
CA ILE A 149 -26.54 -1.39 -14.42
C ILE A 149 -25.55 -2.15 -13.51
N VAL A 150 -26.06 -2.97 -12.58
CA VAL A 150 -25.26 -3.69 -11.57
C VAL A 150 -24.07 -4.46 -12.16
N PRO A 151 -24.18 -5.23 -13.26
CA PRO A 151 -23.03 -5.93 -13.84
C PRO A 151 -21.85 -5.01 -14.20
N HIS A 152 -22.15 -3.78 -14.65
CA HIS A 152 -21.14 -2.78 -14.99
C HIS A 152 -20.50 -2.17 -13.74
N LEU A 153 -21.30 -1.88 -12.71
CA LEU A 153 -20.81 -1.40 -11.41
C LEU A 153 -19.88 -2.43 -10.75
N ARG A 154 -20.27 -3.71 -10.77
CA ARG A 154 -19.43 -4.81 -10.26
C ARG A 154 -18.06 -4.83 -10.94
N ARG A 155 -18.03 -4.68 -12.26
CA ARG A 155 -16.78 -4.64 -13.03
C ARG A 155 -15.96 -3.38 -12.72
N ALA A 156 -16.60 -2.22 -12.59
CA ALA A 156 -15.92 -0.98 -12.21
C ALA A 156 -15.29 -1.05 -10.82
N ILE A 157 -16.00 -1.60 -9.83
CA ILE A 157 -15.44 -1.81 -8.49
C ILE A 157 -14.27 -2.79 -8.52
N TYR A 158 -14.36 -3.86 -9.30
CA TYR A 158 -13.26 -4.81 -9.44
C TYR A 158 -12.02 -4.15 -10.08
N ILE A 159 -12.20 -3.36 -11.15
CA ILE A 159 -11.11 -2.61 -11.79
C ILE A 159 -10.49 -1.61 -10.81
N GLN A 160 -11.30 -0.81 -10.13
CA GLN A 160 -10.81 0.19 -9.19
C GLN A 160 -10.05 -0.45 -8.03
N SER A 161 -10.49 -1.60 -7.55
CA SER A 161 -9.78 -2.36 -6.51
C SER A 161 -8.37 -2.76 -6.96
N HIS A 162 -8.21 -3.22 -8.20
CA HIS A 162 -6.88 -3.51 -8.79
C HIS A 162 -6.02 -2.25 -8.94
N VAL A 163 -6.61 -1.12 -9.35
CA VAL A 163 -5.89 0.15 -9.49
C VAL A 163 -5.37 0.63 -8.13
N ILE A 164 -6.20 0.56 -7.09
CA ILE A 164 -5.80 0.89 -5.70
C ILE A 164 -4.64 -0.01 -5.27
N ARG A 165 -4.78 -1.32 -5.44
CA ARG A 165 -3.75 -2.29 -5.05
C ARG A 165 -2.42 -2.06 -5.79
N ALA A 166 -2.47 -1.71 -7.07
CA ALA A 166 -1.27 -1.37 -7.84
C ALA A 166 -0.63 -0.05 -7.37
N ALA A 167 -1.43 0.94 -6.99
CA ALA A 167 -0.93 2.19 -6.44
C ALA A 167 -0.26 1.98 -5.06
N ASP A 168 -0.86 1.15 -4.19
CA ASP A 168 -0.29 0.81 -2.88
C ASP A 168 1.06 0.07 -3.03
N HIS A 169 1.14 -0.85 -3.99
CA HIS A 169 2.38 -1.56 -4.35
C HIS A 169 3.47 -0.59 -4.84
N ALA A 170 3.13 0.28 -5.79
CA ALA A 170 4.05 1.30 -6.31
C ALA A 170 4.52 2.30 -5.24
N ALA A 171 3.65 2.67 -4.29
CA ALA A 171 4.02 3.51 -3.16
C ALA A 171 5.05 2.83 -2.25
N GLY A 172 4.91 1.51 -2.02
CA GLY A 172 5.91 0.69 -1.34
C GLY A 172 7.26 0.68 -2.05
N GLU A 173 7.28 0.49 -3.38
CA GLU A 173 8.50 0.55 -4.18
C GLU A 173 9.16 1.93 -4.15
N GLN A 174 8.38 3.00 -4.29
CA GLN A 174 8.87 4.38 -4.23
C GLN A 174 9.51 4.72 -2.87
N ALA A 175 9.01 4.15 -1.78
CA ALA A 175 9.59 4.34 -0.45
C ALA A 175 11.03 3.79 -0.32
N VAL A 176 11.43 2.88 -1.23
CA VAL A 176 12.76 2.25 -1.29
C VAL A 176 13.68 2.92 -2.31
N ALA A 177 13.12 3.67 -3.26
CA ALA A 177 13.89 4.33 -4.31
C ALA A 177 14.97 5.27 -3.72
N GLY A 178 16.23 4.84 -3.79
CA GLY A 178 17.39 5.59 -3.28
C GLY A 178 18.20 4.88 -2.19
N ILE A 179 17.70 3.78 -1.63
CA ILE A 179 18.48 2.94 -0.71
C ILE A 179 19.28 1.94 -1.56
N ALA A 180 20.60 2.10 -1.61
CA ALA A 180 21.45 1.14 -2.32
C ALA A 180 21.55 -0.16 -1.52
N ASN A 181 21.60 -1.31 -2.21
CA ASN A 181 21.65 -2.65 -1.62
C ASN A 181 20.44 -3.01 -0.73
N SER A 182 19.28 -2.37 -0.96
CA SER A 182 18.03 -2.75 -0.31
C SER A 182 17.17 -3.61 -1.23
N ALA A 183 16.56 -4.61 -0.65
CA ALA A 183 15.45 -5.35 -1.25
C ALA A 183 14.15 -5.04 -0.50
N LEU A 184 13.04 -5.10 -1.23
CA LEU A 184 11.69 -4.86 -0.71
C LEU A 184 10.96 -6.18 -0.52
N LEU A 185 10.25 -6.28 0.61
CA LEU A 185 9.21 -7.26 0.83
C LEU A 185 7.90 -6.51 1.10
N LEU A 186 6.79 -6.99 0.56
CA LEU A 186 5.46 -6.48 0.88
C LEU A 186 4.67 -7.56 1.60
N MET A 187 3.98 -7.19 2.67
CA MET A 187 3.20 -8.15 3.46
C MET A 187 1.87 -7.58 3.95
N THR A 188 0.92 -8.46 4.22
CA THR A 188 -0.37 -8.13 4.85
C THR A 188 -0.20 -7.74 6.32
N ALA A 189 -1.29 -7.28 6.94
CA ALA A 189 -1.32 -7.00 8.38
C ALA A 189 -0.96 -8.24 9.23
N ASP A 190 -1.32 -9.44 8.75
CA ASP A 190 -1.03 -10.72 9.37
C ASP A 190 0.37 -11.28 9.04
N ARG A 191 1.26 -10.43 8.48
CA ARG A 191 2.64 -10.77 8.07
C ARG A 191 2.72 -11.84 6.97
N VAL A 192 1.65 -12.02 6.17
CA VAL A 192 1.68 -12.89 4.98
C VAL A 192 2.44 -12.18 3.87
N LEU A 193 3.46 -12.83 3.33
CA LEU A 193 4.27 -12.26 2.25
C LEU A 193 3.46 -12.19 0.95
N LEU A 194 3.30 -10.98 0.41
CA LEU A 194 2.60 -10.72 -0.85
C LEU A 194 3.54 -10.61 -2.04
N ASP A 195 4.72 -10.02 -1.80
CA ASP A 195 5.74 -9.83 -2.81
C ASP A 195 7.12 -9.75 -2.17
N ALA A 196 8.14 -10.14 -2.92
CA ALA A 196 9.53 -10.12 -2.48
C ALA A 196 10.47 -9.97 -3.66
N ASP A 197 11.52 -9.18 -3.48
CA ASP A 197 12.68 -9.21 -4.38
C ASP A 197 13.17 -10.66 -4.56
N ALA A 198 13.26 -11.13 -5.81
CA ALA A 198 13.53 -12.54 -6.12
C ALA A 198 14.88 -13.04 -5.58
N SER A 199 15.88 -12.17 -5.48
CA SER A 199 17.20 -12.51 -4.94
C SER A 199 17.12 -12.68 -3.42
N LEU A 200 16.44 -11.75 -2.74
CA LEU A 200 16.26 -11.78 -1.29
C LEU A 200 15.32 -12.91 -0.86
N GLY A 201 14.20 -13.12 -1.56
CA GLY A 201 13.24 -14.17 -1.25
C GLY A 201 13.88 -15.55 -1.23
N ARG A 202 14.78 -15.84 -2.19
CA ARG A 202 15.58 -17.08 -2.19
C ARG A 202 16.57 -17.12 -1.03
N LEU A 203 17.31 -16.03 -0.81
CA LEU A 203 18.33 -15.95 0.24
C LEU A 203 17.73 -16.17 1.64
N LEU A 204 16.56 -15.59 1.88
CA LEU A 204 15.83 -15.67 3.14
C LEU A 204 14.85 -16.85 3.22
N ARG A 205 14.76 -17.67 2.17
CA ARG A 205 13.82 -18.80 2.04
C ARG A 205 12.37 -18.43 2.31
N LEU A 206 11.98 -17.21 1.92
CA LEU A 206 10.61 -16.72 2.07
C LEU A 206 9.74 -17.23 0.90
N ARG A 207 8.46 -17.41 1.17
CA ARG A 207 7.48 -17.88 0.18
C ARG A 207 6.30 -16.93 0.11
N ILE A 208 5.98 -16.51 -1.12
CA ILE A 208 4.79 -15.69 -1.38
C ILE A 208 3.54 -16.50 -1.01
N GLY A 209 2.62 -15.87 -0.29
CA GLY A 209 1.39 -16.47 0.22
C GLY A 209 1.53 -17.14 1.59
N GLU A 210 2.73 -17.20 2.17
CA GLU A 210 2.95 -17.74 3.51
C GLU A 210 3.29 -16.61 4.52
N PRO A 211 2.89 -16.74 5.81
CA PRO A 211 3.39 -15.87 6.86
C PRO A 211 4.92 -15.91 6.96
N ILE A 212 5.54 -14.77 7.22
CA ILE A 212 6.95 -14.77 7.63
C ILE A 212 7.04 -15.46 9.01
N GLY A 213 7.63 -16.66 9.03
CA GLY A 213 7.77 -17.45 10.24
C GLY A 213 8.66 -16.79 11.30
N ASP A 214 8.56 -17.23 12.55
CA ASP A 214 9.21 -16.62 13.72
C ASP A 214 10.73 -16.90 13.84
N GLY A 215 11.39 -17.22 12.72
CA GLY A 215 12.86 -17.29 12.64
C GLY A 215 13.51 -15.91 12.79
N ILE A 216 14.83 -15.83 12.60
CA ILE A 216 15.61 -14.59 12.81
C ILE A 216 15.01 -13.39 12.06
N VAL A 217 14.60 -13.58 10.79
CA VAL A 217 13.98 -12.52 9.98
C VAL A 217 12.60 -12.13 10.51
N GLY A 218 11.73 -13.09 10.82
CA GLY A 218 10.39 -12.79 11.35
C GLY A 218 10.43 -12.13 12.72
N GLY A 219 11.36 -12.54 13.58
CA GLY A 219 11.62 -11.87 14.85
C GLY A 219 12.12 -10.44 14.67
N ALA A 220 12.96 -10.18 13.66
CA ALA A 220 13.39 -8.82 13.31
C ALA A 220 12.23 -7.95 12.82
N VAL A 221 11.38 -8.49 11.94
CA VAL A 221 10.16 -7.80 11.46
C VAL A 221 9.22 -7.49 12.62
N ALA A 222 8.97 -8.45 13.51
CA ALA A 222 8.10 -8.25 14.67
C ALA A 222 8.64 -7.15 15.60
N ARG A 223 9.94 -7.17 15.90
CA ARG A 223 10.58 -6.12 16.72
C ARG A 223 10.56 -4.76 16.03
N ALA A 224 10.83 -4.70 14.73
CA ALA A 224 10.80 -3.45 13.99
C ALA A 224 9.39 -2.83 13.98
N LEU A 225 8.34 -3.65 13.90
CA LEU A 225 6.95 -3.22 14.05
C LEU A 225 6.63 -2.73 15.47
N GLU A 226 7.06 -3.47 16.50
CA GLU A 226 6.81 -3.15 17.91
C GLU A 226 7.49 -1.84 18.32
N TYR A 227 8.78 -1.70 18.05
CA TYR A 227 9.59 -0.55 18.50
C TYR A 227 9.58 0.62 17.49
N ARG A 228 9.10 0.41 16.26
CA ARG A 228 9.16 1.38 15.16
C ARG A 228 10.57 1.88 14.86
N GLU A 229 11.56 1.00 15.03
CA GLU A 229 12.97 1.28 14.79
C GLU A 229 13.58 0.19 13.89
N PRO A 230 14.61 0.53 13.08
CA PRO A 230 15.36 -0.46 12.31
C PRO A 230 16.04 -1.50 13.21
N VAL A 231 16.00 -2.76 12.81
CA VAL A 231 16.62 -3.89 13.54
C VAL A 231 17.74 -4.48 12.71
N ALA A 232 18.96 -4.48 13.25
CA ALA A 232 20.08 -5.20 12.66
C ALA A 232 20.07 -6.66 13.10
N ILE A 233 20.28 -7.57 12.16
CA ILE A 233 20.40 -9.01 12.41
C ILE A 233 21.60 -9.60 11.69
N GLU A 234 22.12 -10.69 12.22
CA GLU A 234 23.10 -11.55 11.57
C GLU A 234 22.44 -12.91 11.28
N LEU A 235 22.47 -13.33 10.03
CA LEU A 235 22.08 -14.69 9.65
C LEU A 235 23.33 -15.56 9.59
N PRO A 236 23.27 -16.78 10.13
CA PRO A 236 24.39 -17.70 10.04
C PRO A 236 24.73 -18.00 8.57
N PRO A 237 26.00 -18.36 8.29
CA PRO A 237 26.43 -18.66 6.93
C PRO A 237 25.54 -19.72 6.30
N GLY A 238 25.07 -19.45 5.08
CA GLY A 238 24.35 -20.41 4.24
C GLY A 238 25.32 -21.18 3.34
N GLU A 239 24.94 -21.37 2.07
CA GLU A 239 25.89 -21.80 1.03
C GLU A 239 26.96 -20.72 0.73
N GLU A 240 26.69 -19.45 1.03
CA GLU A 240 27.70 -18.38 1.07
C GLU A 240 28.55 -18.55 2.35
N ALA A 241 29.88 -18.63 2.20
CA ALA A 241 30.84 -18.96 3.26
C ALA A 241 30.95 -17.93 4.41
N GLU A 242 30.24 -16.80 4.34
CA GLU A 242 30.27 -15.71 5.34
C GLU A 242 28.87 -15.40 5.89
N PRO A 243 28.77 -14.96 7.16
CA PRO A 243 27.49 -14.57 7.77
C PRO A 243 26.92 -13.32 7.09
N LEU A 244 25.60 -13.31 6.91
CA LEU A 244 24.91 -12.18 6.29
C LEU A 244 24.45 -11.19 7.37
N ARG A 245 24.86 -9.94 7.26
CA ARG A 245 24.38 -8.88 8.15
C ARG A 245 23.35 -8.03 7.42
N LEU A 246 22.16 -7.95 8.01
CA LEU A 246 21.01 -7.26 7.42
C LEU A 246 20.49 -6.20 8.38
N LEU A 247 20.07 -5.07 7.83
CA LEU A 247 19.25 -4.06 8.51
C LEU A 247 17.82 -4.19 8.00
N VAL A 248 16.89 -4.46 8.91
CA VAL A 248 15.47 -4.62 8.64
C VAL A 248 14.74 -3.37 9.12
N GLU A 249 14.11 -2.65 8.21
CA GLU A 249 13.23 -1.52 8.52
C GLU A 249 11.82 -1.86 8.04
N VAL A 250 10.81 -1.57 8.85
CA VAL A 250 9.41 -1.84 8.50
C VAL A 250 8.65 -0.53 8.47
N ARG A 251 7.95 -0.26 7.37
CA ARG A 251 7.10 0.92 7.22
C ARG A 251 5.65 0.50 7.04
N PRO A 252 4.71 1.09 7.80
CA PRO A 252 3.29 0.94 7.51
C PRO A 252 2.98 1.62 6.17
N LEU A 253 2.11 0.98 5.40
CA LEU A 253 1.51 1.56 4.20
C LEU A 253 0.11 2.03 4.55
N ASP A 254 -0.33 3.13 3.94
CA ASP A 254 -1.72 3.54 4.00
C ASP A 254 -2.54 2.48 3.26
N THR A 255 -3.27 1.66 4.01
CA THR A 255 -4.10 0.61 3.42
C THR A 255 -5.46 1.15 3.05
N ASN A 256 -5.87 0.96 1.80
CA ASN A 256 -7.25 1.12 1.42
C ASN A 256 -7.89 -0.25 1.30
N ARG A 257 -8.74 -0.61 2.28
CA ARG A 257 -9.49 -1.88 2.32
C ARG A 257 -10.27 -2.17 1.04
N PHE A 258 -10.63 -1.16 0.26
CA PHE A 258 -11.27 -1.33 -1.05
C PHE A 258 -10.36 -2.05 -2.07
N GLY A 259 -9.03 -1.96 -1.92
CA GLY A 259 -8.04 -2.73 -2.68
C GLY A 259 -8.10 -4.24 -2.41
N ASP A 260 -8.70 -4.66 -1.30
CA ASP A 260 -8.76 -6.07 -0.90
C ASP A 260 -9.77 -6.88 -1.75
N LEU A 261 -10.70 -6.20 -2.45
CA LEU A 261 -11.76 -6.82 -3.25
C LEU A 261 -11.23 -7.57 -4.48
N ALA A 262 -10.05 -7.18 -4.99
CA ALA A 262 -9.43 -7.74 -6.17
C ALA A 262 -8.77 -9.11 -5.92
N GLY A 263 -8.19 -9.32 -4.73
CA GLY A 263 -7.30 -10.45 -4.48
C GLY A 263 -7.07 -10.82 -3.01
N GLY A 264 -7.91 -10.37 -2.08
CA GLY A 264 -7.70 -10.54 -0.64
C GLY A 264 -6.86 -9.41 -0.04
N PRO A 265 -6.46 -9.52 1.25
CA PRO A 265 -5.78 -8.44 1.97
C PRO A 265 -4.59 -7.85 1.20
N GLY A 266 -4.59 -6.53 1.05
CA GLY A 266 -3.51 -5.75 0.44
C GLY A 266 -2.25 -5.68 1.31
N ALA A 267 -1.22 -5.02 0.76
CA ALA A 267 0.02 -4.78 1.49
C ALA A 267 -0.21 -3.76 2.59
N ALA A 268 0.00 -4.16 3.84
CA ALA A 268 -0.06 -3.28 5.01
C ALA A 268 1.32 -2.77 5.43
N PHE A 269 2.37 -3.50 5.07
CA PHE A 269 3.74 -3.15 5.42
C PHE A 269 4.68 -3.33 4.23
N ALA A 270 5.59 -2.37 4.10
CA ALA A 270 6.80 -2.47 3.29
C ALA A 270 7.98 -2.76 4.22
N VAL A 271 8.70 -3.86 3.97
CA VAL A 271 9.88 -4.24 4.73
C VAL A 271 11.10 -4.07 3.86
N HIS A 272 11.97 -3.15 4.28
CA HIS A 272 13.22 -2.86 3.63
C HIS A 272 14.30 -3.71 4.30
N VAL A 273 15.02 -4.47 3.50
CA VAL A 273 16.13 -5.29 3.97
C VAL A 273 17.40 -4.82 3.27
N THR A 274 18.28 -4.17 4.03
CA THR A 274 19.56 -3.67 3.52
C THR A 274 20.68 -4.59 3.95
N ARG A 275 21.51 -5.04 3.00
CA ARG A 275 22.70 -5.83 3.30
C ARG A 275 23.84 -4.88 3.74
N VAL A 276 24.29 -4.99 4.99
CA VAL A 276 25.26 -4.04 5.62
C VAL A 276 26.71 -4.50 5.59
N ASP A 277 26.96 -5.77 5.32
CA ASP A 277 28.29 -6.38 5.19
C ASP A 277 28.95 -6.11 3.82
N ARG A 278 28.18 -5.68 2.80
CA ARG A 278 28.73 -5.36 1.47
C ARG A 278 28.89 -3.86 1.26
N PRO A 279 30.08 -3.38 0.85
CA PRO A 279 30.27 -1.99 0.48
C PRO A 279 29.38 -1.63 -0.71
N ARG A 280 28.89 -0.39 -0.74
CA ARG A 280 28.17 0.14 -1.90
C ARG A 280 29.11 0.12 -3.12
N LEU A 281 28.61 -0.36 -4.27
CA LEU A 281 29.33 -0.22 -5.52
C LEU A 281 29.44 1.27 -5.87
N ILE A 282 30.65 1.75 -6.13
CA ILE A 282 30.91 3.17 -6.46
C ILE A 282 31.21 3.32 -7.95
N ALA A 283 30.59 4.30 -8.58
CA ALA A 283 30.78 4.66 -9.97
C ALA A 283 32.07 5.50 -10.17
N PHE A 284 33.23 4.92 -9.85
CA PHE A 284 34.51 5.61 -9.96
C PHE A 284 34.74 6.32 -11.32
N PRO A 285 34.45 5.70 -12.49
CA PRO A 285 34.59 6.40 -13.78
C PRO A 285 33.81 7.73 -13.84
N ALA A 286 32.59 7.76 -13.30
CA ALA A 286 31.76 8.97 -13.28
C ALA A 286 32.35 10.06 -12.35
N ILE A 287 32.99 9.67 -11.24
CA ILE A 287 33.75 10.61 -10.40
C ILE A 287 34.93 11.17 -11.20
N GLY A 288 35.64 10.30 -11.92
CA GLY A 288 36.78 10.67 -12.77
C GLY A 288 36.39 11.71 -13.82
N ASP A 289 35.31 11.47 -14.54
CA ASP A 289 34.81 12.36 -15.58
C ASP A 289 34.32 13.70 -15.01
N LEU A 290 33.54 13.67 -13.92
CA LEU A 290 32.97 14.89 -13.33
C LEU A 290 34.02 15.84 -12.73
N TYR A 291 35.05 15.29 -12.08
CA TYR A 291 36.11 16.07 -11.43
C TYR A 291 37.40 16.14 -12.25
N ALA A 292 37.38 15.72 -13.52
CA ALA A 292 38.52 15.69 -14.42
C ALA A 292 39.77 15.04 -13.78
N LEU A 293 39.58 13.88 -13.15
CA LEU A 293 40.68 13.11 -12.58
C LEU A 293 41.45 12.39 -13.70
N THR A 294 42.77 12.43 -13.61
CA THR A 294 43.64 11.61 -14.48
C THR A 294 43.47 10.13 -14.18
N ALA A 295 43.87 9.25 -15.09
CA ALA A 295 43.83 7.79 -14.87
C ALA A 295 44.57 7.37 -13.58
N THR A 296 45.70 8.01 -13.27
CA THR A 296 46.47 7.75 -12.05
C THR A 296 45.76 8.24 -10.80
N GLU A 297 45.18 9.44 -10.82
CA GLU A 297 44.39 9.98 -9.69
C GLU A 297 43.15 9.12 -9.44
N LEU A 298 42.47 8.65 -10.49
CA LEU A 298 41.33 7.76 -10.36
C LEU A 298 41.73 6.41 -9.74
N ARG A 299 42.89 5.87 -10.12
CA ARG A 299 43.44 4.63 -9.54
C ARG A 299 43.77 4.80 -8.05
N VAL A 300 44.38 5.93 -7.68
CA VAL A 300 44.67 6.31 -6.29
C VAL A 300 43.38 6.47 -5.48
N LEU A 301 42.38 7.16 -6.03
CA LEU A 301 41.07 7.33 -5.40
C LEU A 301 40.39 5.99 -5.13
N ARG A 302 40.36 5.11 -6.15
CA ARG A 302 39.74 3.79 -6.03
C ARG A 302 40.36 2.97 -4.90
N ASP A 303 41.69 2.82 -4.91
CA ASP A 303 42.41 2.05 -3.89
C ASP A 303 42.17 2.61 -2.48
N ALA A 304 42.27 3.93 -2.32
CA ALA A 304 42.06 4.60 -1.04
C ALA A 304 40.64 4.36 -0.48
N ILE A 305 39.62 4.39 -1.33
CA ILE A 305 38.22 4.19 -0.92
C ILE A 305 37.90 2.72 -0.66
N GLU A 306 38.36 1.80 -1.51
CA GLU A 306 38.08 0.37 -1.38
C GLU A 306 38.77 -0.26 -0.16
N THR A 307 39.97 0.21 0.20
CA THR A 307 40.72 -0.29 1.36
C THR A 307 40.46 0.47 2.65
N GLY A 308 39.90 1.68 2.57
CA GLY A 308 39.75 2.55 3.73
C GLY A 308 41.06 3.14 4.25
N ASP A 309 42.18 2.98 3.53
CA ASP A 309 43.51 3.37 3.98
C ASP A 309 44.26 4.16 2.92
N ILE A 310 44.64 5.39 3.27
CA ILE A 310 45.42 6.30 2.42
C ILE A 310 46.95 6.14 2.58
N THR A 311 47.40 5.44 3.62
CA THR A 311 48.81 5.41 4.01
C THR A 311 49.61 4.38 3.23
N GLU A 312 49.00 3.24 2.89
CA GLU A 312 49.65 2.18 2.11
C GLU A 312 49.28 2.19 0.61
N VAL A 313 48.52 3.19 0.14
CA VAL A 313 48.17 3.34 -1.29
C VAL A 313 49.41 3.32 -2.19
N GLY A 314 50.51 3.90 -1.70
CA GLY A 314 51.78 3.88 -2.40
C GLY A 314 52.27 2.46 -2.68
N ASP A 315 52.32 1.64 -1.63
CA ASP A 315 52.84 0.28 -1.68
C ASP A 315 51.95 -0.61 -2.55
N ARG A 316 50.61 -0.51 -2.40
CA ARG A 316 49.65 -1.30 -3.20
C ARG A 316 49.66 -0.93 -4.68
N LEU A 317 49.88 0.33 -5.02
CA LEU A 317 49.88 0.80 -6.41
C LEU A 317 51.27 0.88 -7.06
N GLY A 318 52.31 0.45 -6.34
CA GLY A 318 53.69 0.43 -6.82
C GLY A 318 54.29 1.82 -7.04
N MET A 319 53.98 2.78 -6.16
CA MET A 319 54.48 4.15 -6.21
C MET A 319 55.07 4.61 -4.87
N ALA A 320 56.03 5.53 -4.90
CA ALA A 320 56.58 6.08 -3.67
C ALA A 320 55.50 6.79 -2.82
N ARG A 321 55.59 6.68 -1.48
CA ARG A 321 54.65 7.31 -0.53
C ARG A 321 54.45 8.82 -0.77
N ALA A 322 55.52 9.54 -1.11
CA ALA A 322 55.45 10.97 -1.46
C ALA A 322 54.63 11.22 -2.73
N THR A 323 54.69 10.33 -3.71
CA THR A 323 53.92 10.39 -4.96
C THR A 323 52.44 10.13 -4.71
N ALA A 324 52.10 9.09 -3.93
CA ALA A 324 50.72 8.82 -3.52
C ALA A 324 50.11 10.02 -2.78
N ARG A 325 50.87 10.62 -1.85
CA ARG A 325 50.46 11.84 -1.13
C ARG A 325 50.20 13.02 -2.08
N THR A 326 51.04 13.19 -3.10
CA THR A 326 50.86 14.24 -4.11
C THR A 326 49.59 14.04 -4.93
N HIS A 327 49.29 12.81 -5.35
CA HIS A 327 48.04 12.50 -6.04
C HIS A 327 46.81 12.74 -5.14
N LEU A 328 46.86 12.33 -3.87
CA LEU A 328 45.77 12.59 -2.92
C LEU A 328 45.52 14.10 -2.73
N HIS A 329 46.57 14.92 -2.62
CA HIS A 329 46.40 16.38 -2.56
C HIS A 329 45.69 16.95 -3.79
N ARG A 330 46.09 16.52 -4.99
CA ARG A 330 45.43 16.94 -6.23
C ARG A 330 43.97 16.48 -6.30
N ILE A 331 43.67 15.27 -5.82
CA ILE A 331 42.29 14.77 -5.71
C ILE A 331 41.48 15.65 -4.75
N TYR A 332 42.02 16.00 -3.58
CA TYR A 332 41.35 16.90 -2.64
C TYR A 332 41.08 18.28 -3.26
N GLU A 333 42.04 18.85 -3.97
CA GLU A 333 41.88 20.12 -4.69
C GLU A 333 40.80 20.04 -5.77
N LYS A 334 40.86 19.02 -6.64
CA LYS A 334 39.89 18.83 -7.73
C LYS A 334 38.47 18.54 -7.26
N THR A 335 38.34 17.81 -6.15
CA THR A 335 37.04 17.44 -5.57
C THR A 335 36.50 18.45 -4.55
N GLY A 336 37.31 19.45 -4.17
CA GLY A 336 36.97 20.41 -3.11
C GLY A 336 36.81 19.77 -1.72
N THR A 337 37.35 18.57 -1.50
CA THR A 337 37.21 17.85 -0.23
C THR A 337 38.36 18.13 0.72
N ARG A 338 38.12 17.99 2.02
CA ARG A 338 39.13 18.16 3.07
C ARG A 338 39.43 16.81 3.72
N GLY A 339 40.56 16.22 3.34
CA GLY A 339 41.02 14.96 3.88
C GLY A 339 40.16 13.75 3.51
N PHE A 340 40.54 12.59 4.03
CA PHE A 340 39.97 11.32 3.62
C PHE A 340 38.49 11.15 3.97
N ALA A 341 38.05 11.63 5.14
CA ALA A 341 36.64 11.56 5.53
C ALA A 341 35.72 12.31 4.55
N GLY A 342 36.14 13.50 4.10
CA GLY A 342 35.39 14.27 3.10
C GLY A 342 35.37 13.59 1.73
N LEU A 343 36.50 13.02 1.31
CA LEU A 343 36.62 12.28 0.06
C LEU A 343 35.80 10.99 0.06
N SER A 344 35.79 10.26 1.18
CA SER A 344 34.97 9.07 1.39
C SER A 344 33.48 9.38 1.32
N ASN A 345 33.03 10.42 2.03
CA ASN A 345 31.64 10.87 1.95
C ASN A 345 31.25 11.25 0.52
N LEU A 346 32.11 11.97 -0.21
CA LEU A 346 31.88 12.28 -1.62
C LEU A 346 31.76 11.02 -2.47
N ALA A 347 32.70 10.08 -2.35
CA ALA A 347 32.71 8.85 -3.13
C ALA A 347 31.44 8.02 -2.91
N HIS A 348 30.94 7.94 -1.67
CA HIS A 348 29.70 7.22 -1.34
C HIS A 348 28.43 7.84 -1.93
N ARG A 349 28.46 9.11 -2.38
CA ARG A 349 27.34 9.72 -3.14
C ARG A 349 27.27 9.23 -4.59
N PHE A 350 28.35 8.67 -5.12
CA PHE A 350 28.40 8.04 -6.45
C PHE A 350 28.11 6.52 -6.35
N GLY A 351 27.28 6.12 -5.38
CA GLY A 351 26.77 4.75 -5.32
C GLY A 351 26.01 4.40 -6.60
N ARG A 352 26.20 3.18 -7.10
CA ARG A 352 25.49 2.65 -8.28
C ARG A 352 24.59 1.48 -7.87
N ILE A 353 23.47 1.37 -8.58
CA ILE A 353 22.56 0.23 -8.49
C ILE A 353 23.31 -0.98 -9.06
N ALA A 354 23.34 -2.08 -8.31
CA ALA A 354 23.84 -3.35 -8.84
C ALA A 354 22.84 -3.83 -9.90
N THR A 355 23.29 -3.97 -11.15
CA THR A 355 22.53 -4.59 -12.25
C THR A 355 22.50 -6.09 -12.13
#